data_AF-A0A1W1HCG6-F1
#
_entry.id   AF-A0A1W1HCG6-F1
#
_cell.length_a   1.000
_cell.length_b   1.000
_cell.length_c   1.000
_cell.angle_alpha   90.00
_cell.angle_beta   90.00
_cell.angle_gamma   90.00
#
_symmetry.space_group_name_H-M   'P 1'
#
loop_
_entity.id
_entity.type
_entity.pdbx_description
1 polymer ?
#
loop_
_entity_poly.entity_id
_entity_poly.type
_entity_poly.pdbx_seq_one_letter_code
_entity_poly.pdbx_strand_id
1 'polypeptide(L)'
;METGKTEKSALDLEYYTFDNLSRYNGIYQRVFTRRGGVSSHPFNELNVSLSTGDKRENVLKNRELIAASLNVTSHKMIYLNQVHGKDFLVYRKDDKKSSSVDSLSSNIVDADGIVTDVKGIFPVIQVADCQAVILYDPVKNVVANIHSGWRGTVIDIIGNGVDIMTQSFGTKPSDILAGIAPSLGPCCSEFKNYKDEIPENLWKYRIDTDSLETGYNFDFWKISFDQLTEKGVKPENIEISGICTVCNTGEFFSYRGENRTGRFAVVAGIV
;
A
#
# COMPACT_ATOMS: atom_id res chain seq x y z
N MET A 1 5.22 18.17 6.72
CA MET A 1 6.59 17.68 6.99
C MET A 1 6.64 16.30 6.37
N GLU A 2 7.52 16.06 5.41
CA GLU A 2 7.84 14.70 4.97
C GLU A 2 8.30 13.94 6.22
N THR A 3 7.62 12.83 6.54
CA THR A 3 7.99 11.96 7.66
C THR A 3 8.72 10.74 7.11
N GLY A 4 9.42 10.00 7.99
CA GLY A 4 10.16 8.77 7.69
C GLY A 4 11.53 8.92 7.02
N LYS A 5 12.24 7.80 6.90
CA LYS A 5 13.65 7.74 6.45
C LYS A 5 13.81 6.71 5.34
N THR A 6 14.52 7.10 4.29
CA THR A 6 15.03 6.13 3.32
C THR A 6 16.24 5.42 3.93
N GLU A 7 16.13 4.11 4.07
CA GLU A 7 17.16 3.21 4.57
C GLU A 7 17.59 2.23 3.48
N LYS A 8 18.70 1.53 3.72
CA LYS A 8 19.19 0.45 2.85
C LYS A 8 19.16 -0.88 3.58
N SER A 9 18.67 -1.91 2.90
CA SER A 9 18.78 -3.28 3.38
C SER A 9 20.21 -3.80 3.25
N ALA A 10 20.49 -4.97 3.82
CA ALA A 10 21.78 -5.66 3.63
C ALA A 10 22.05 -6.05 2.15
N LEU A 11 21.03 -6.00 1.29
CA LEU A 11 21.12 -6.23 -0.15
C LEU A 11 21.05 -4.92 -0.95
N ASP A 12 21.35 -3.78 -0.31
CA ASP A 12 21.33 -2.44 -0.89
C ASP A 12 19.99 -1.98 -1.48
N LEU A 13 18.89 -2.71 -1.22
CA LEU A 13 17.54 -2.23 -1.54
C LEU A 13 17.18 -1.02 -0.69
N GLU A 14 16.78 0.07 -1.35
CA GLU A 14 16.32 1.30 -0.72
C GLU A 14 14.84 1.18 -0.38
N TYR A 15 14.49 1.47 0.88
CA TYR A 15 13.12 1.42 1.38
C TYR A 15 12.84 2.53 2.38
N TYR A 16 11.56 2.85 2.52
CA TYR A 16 11.02 3.80 3.48
C TYR A 16 10.28 3.07 4.61
N THR A 17 10.31 3.63 5.81
CA THR A 17 9.61 3.16 7.00
C THR A 17 8.81 4.28 7.66
N PHE A 18 7.64 3.95 8.23
CA PHE A 18 6.88 4.87 9.08
C PHE A 18 7.39 4.87 10.53
N ASP A 19 7.57 6.05 11.11
CA ASP A 19 8.11 6.20 12.47
C ASP A 19 7.10 5.73 13.53
N ASN A 20 5.80 5.94 13.31
CA ASN A 20 4.75 5.50 14.25
C ASN A 20 4.68 3.96 14.36
N LEU A 21 4.88 3.24 13.25
CA LEU A 21 4.88 1.77 13.18
C LEU A 21 6.21 1.18 13.69
N SER A 22 7.34 1.82 13.36
CA SER A 22 8.68 1.32 13.72
C SER A 22 8.96 1.29 15.22
N ARG A 23 8.12 1.93 16.04
CA ARG A 23 8.16 1.85 17.51
C ARG A 23 7.77 0.47 18.05
N TYR A 24 7.17 -0.38 17.21
CA TYR A 24 6.66 -1.68 17.60
C TYR A 24 7.49 -2.80 16.98
N ASN A 25 8.12 -3.61 17.82
CA ASN A 25 8.95 -4.75 17.37
C ASN A 25 8.13 -5.90 16.77
N GLY A 26 6.80 -5.88 16.89
CA GLY A 26 5.90 -6.94 16.40
C GLY A 26 5.51 -6.83 14.93
N ILE A 27 5.88 -5.74 14.26
CA ILE A 27 5.56 -5.48 12.85
C ILE A 27 6.83 -5.29 12.03
N TYR A 28 6.84 -5.93 10.87
CA TYR A 28 7.70 -5.55 9.76
C TYR A 28 6.89 -4.65 8.81
N GLN A 29 7.45 -3.50 8.43
CA GLN A 29 6.87 -2.64 7.41
C GLN A 29 7.97 -1.98 6.59
N ARG A 30 7.83 -2.02 5.26
CA ARG A 30 8.75 -1.37 4.31
C ARG A 30 8.00 -0.96 3.05
N VAL A 31 8.22 0.28 2.63
CA VAL A 31 7.83 0.79 1.31
C VAL A 31 9.10 0.79 0.45
N PHE A 32 9.24 -0.18 -0.44
CA PHE A 32 10.41 -0.24 -1.32
C PHE A 32 10.36 0.86 -2.37
N THR A 33 11.53 1.40 -2.73
CA THR A 33 11.70 2.30 -3.86
C THR A 33 11.79 1.51 -5.17
N ARG A 34 11.97 2.20 -6.30
CA ARG A 34 12.24 1.59 -7.61
C ARG A 34 13.68 1.09 -7.80
N ARG A 35 14.58 1.28 -6.84
CA ARG A 35 16.04 1.09 -7.00
C ARG A 35 16.54 -0.27 -6.53
N GLY A 36 17.64 -0.75 -7.12
CA GLY A 36 18.34 -1.96 -6.67
C GLY A 36 17.79 -3.27 -7.23
N GLY A 37 16.91 -3.18 -8.24
CA GLY A 37 16.40 -4.36 -8.96
C GLY A 37 17.17 -4.67 -10.24
N VAL A 38 16.61 -5.56 -11.05
CA VAL A 38 17.24 -6.06 -12.29
C VAL A 38 16.46 -5.72 -13.57
N SER A 39 15.30 -5.09 -13.44
CA SER A 39 14.49 -4.72 -14.60
C SER A 39 15.14 -3.58 -15.38
N SER A 40 14.96 -3.59 -16.70
CA SER A 40 15.43 -2.54 -17.60
C SER A 40 14.34 -1.52 -17.89
N HIS A 41 14.68 -0.40 -18.55
CA HIS A 41 13.70 0.57 -19.04
C HIS A 41 12.56 -0.13 -19.83
N PRO A 42 11.29 0.27 -19.64
CA PRO A 42 10.79 1.34 -18.76
C PRO A 42 10.50 0.94 -17.31
N PHE A 43 10.92 -0.26 -16.89
CA PHE A 43 10.61 -0.84 -15.58
C PHE A 43 11.79 -0.76 -14.60
N ASN A 44 12.80 0.06 -14.93
CA ASN A 44 14.03 0.12 -14.16
C ASN A 44 13.77 0.65 -12.74
N GLU A 45 14.17 -0.02 -11.66
CA GLU A 45 14.91 -1.29 -11.61
C GLU A 45 14.15 -2.39 -10.85
N LEU A 46 13.50 -2.05 -9.72
CA LEU A 46 12.87 -2.99 -8.80
C LEU A 46 11.36 -3.14 -9.06
N ASN A 47 10.98 -3.42 -10.31
CA ASN A 47 9.58 -3.68 -10.64
C ASN A 47 9.10 -5.03 -10.08
N VAL A 48 8.01 -5.02 -9.31
CA VAL A 48 7.43 -6.23 -8.70
C VAL A 48 6.16 -6.73 -9.36
N SER A 49 5.64 -6.05 -10.39
CA SER A 49 4.36 -6.42 -11.01
C SER A 49 4.52 -7.23 -12.29
N LEU A 50 3.88 -8.39 -12.31
CA LEU A 50 3.81 -9.30 -13.46
C LEU A 50 2.86 -8.80 -14.57
N SER A 51 2.04 -7.78 -14.32
CA SER A 51 1.02 -7.28 -15.27
C SER A 51 1.46 -6.03 -16.05
N THR A 52 2.67 -5.52 -15.81
CA THR A 52 3.18 -4.27 -16.42
C THR A 52 3.78 -4.45 -17.82
N GLY A 53 3.98 -5.70 -18.26
CA GLY A 53 4.62 -6.03 -19.54
C GLY A 53 6.15 -6.08 -19.48
N ASP A 54 6.72 -6.19 -18.27
CA ASP A 54 8.14 -6.51 -18.04
C ASP A 54 8.43 -8.00 -18.25
N LYS A 55 9.71 -8.37 -18.36
CA LYS A 55 10.12 -9.76 -18.41
C LYS A 55 9.82 -10.44 -17.08
N ARG A 56 9.09 -11.55 -17.15
CA ARG A 56 8.71 -12.34 -15.96
C ARG A 56 9.91 -12.71 -15.08
N GLU A 57 11.03 -13.09 -15.68
CA GLU A 57 12.26 -13.45 -14.95
C GLU A 57 12.81 -12.29 -14.10
N ASN A 58 12.79 -11.06 -14.62
CA ASN A 58 13.23 -9.87 -13.90
C ASN A 58 12.32 -9.58 -12.71
N VAL A 59 11.00 -9.62 -12.94
CA VAL A 59 10.01 -9.38 -11.89
C VAL A 59 10.13 -10.42 -10.78
N LEU A 60 10.25 -11.72 -11.13
CA LEU A 60 10.46 -12.76 -10.13
C LEU A 60 11.75 -12.56 -9.36
N LYS A 61 12.84 -12.17 -10.05
CA LYS A 61 14.10 -11.86 -9.39
C LYS A 61 14.00 -10.67 -8.42
N ASN A 62 13.30 -9.61 -8.79
CA ASN A 62 13.04 -8.48 -7.92
C ASN A 62 12.24 -8.87 -6.67
N ARG A 63 11.23 -9.74 -6.84
CA ARG A 63 10.48 -10.30 -5.71
C ARG A 63 11.38 -11.13 -4.80
N GLU A 64 12.26 -11.97 -5.35
CA GLU A 64 13.25 -12.74 -4.56
C GLU A 64 14.17 -11.82 -3.76
N LEU A 65 14.66 -10.73 -4.35
CA LEU A 65 15.51 -9.75 -3.66
C LEU A 65 14.78 -9.14 -2.45
N ILE A 66 13.52 -8.74 -2.62
CA ILE A 66 12.69 -8.22 -1.53
C ILE A 66 12.49 -9.29 -0.45
N ALA A 67 12.17 -10.53 -0.83
CA ALA A 67 11.97 -11.64 0.10
C ALA A 67 13.22 -11.89 0.96
N ALA A 68 14.38 -11.93 0.31
CA ALA A 68 15.67 -12.12 0.96
C ALA A 68 16.02 -10.98 1.92
N SER A 69 15.50 -9.76 1.69
CA SER A 69 15.71 -8.61 2.57
C SER A 69 14.88 -8.63 3.86
N LEU A 70 13.84 -9.48 3.96
CA LEU A 70 12.93 -9.54 5.11
C LEU A 70 13.63 -10.02 6.41
N ASN A 71 14.82 -10.65 6.32
CA ASN A 71 15.59 -11.19 7.46
C ASN A 71 14.81 -12.14 8.39
N VAL A 72 13.83 -12.88 7.86
CA VAL A 72 13.00 -13.84 8.60
C VAL A 72 13.16 -15.26 8.03
N THR A 73 13.32 -16.25 8.92
CA THR A 73 13.66 -17.64 8.59
C THR A 73 12.57 -18.37 7.81
N SER A 74 11.32 -18.00 8.00
CA SER A 74 10.16 -18.53 7.27
C SER A 74 9.20 -17.40 6.98
N HIS A 75 8.96 -17.13 5.71
CA HIS A 75 8.05 -16.08 5.27
C HIS A 75 7.29 -16.49 4.03
N LYS A 76 6.10 -15.91 3.87
CA LYS A 76 5.27 -16.02 2.68
C LYS A 76 4.80 -14.64 2.30
N MET A 77 5.35 -14.12 1.20
CA MET A 77 4.86 -12.89 0.60
C MET A 77 3.62 -13.19 -0.20
N ILE A 78 2.51 -12.55 0.15
CA ILE A 78 1.22 -12.75 -0.52
C ILE A 78 0.97 -11.57 -1.45
N TYR A 79 0.86 -11.87 -2.74
CA TYR A 79 0.53 -10.92 -3.79
C TYR A 79 -0.91 -11.13 -4.25
N LEU A 80 -1.62 -10.04 -4.53
CA LEU A 80 -2.97 -10.04 -5.09
C LEU A 80 -2.96 -9.73 -6.58
N ASN A 81 -4.05 -10.10 -7.27
CA ASN A 81 -4.47 -9.39 -8.47
C ASN A 81 -5.30 -8.18 -8.02
N GLN A 82 -4.68 -7.02 -7.94
CA GLN A 82 -5.33 -5.78 -7.52
C GLN A 82 -6.28 -5.28 -8.62
N VAL A 83 -7.58 -5.32 -8.36
CA VAL A 83 -8.64 -5.02 -9.33
C VAL A 83 -9.33 -3.68 -9.10
N HIS A 84 -8.84 -2.88 -8.14
CA HIS A 84 -9.47 -1.64 -7.70
C HIS A 84 -10.90 -1.85 -7.16
N GLY A 85 -11.15 -3.02 -6.59
CA GLY A 85 -12.39 -3.42 -5.94
C GLY A 85 -12.37 -3.14 -4.44
N LYS A 86 -13.16 -3.92 -3.70
CA LYS A 86 -13.37 -3.76 -2.25
C LYS A 86 -13.02 -5.00 -1.43
N ASP A 87 -12.65 -6.08 -2.10
CA ASP A 87 -12.53 -7.40 -1.48
C ASP A 87 -11.18 -7.56 -0.79
N PHE A 88 -11.18 -8.35 0.28
CA PHE A 88 -10.01 -8.62 1.10
C PHE A 88 -9.78 -10.13 1.22
N LEU A 89 -8.51 -10.51 1.25
CA LEU A 89 -8.11 -11.80 1.81
C LEU A 89 -7.91 -11.67 3.32
N VAL A 90 -8.50 -12.57 4.08
CA VAL A 90 -8.38 -12.60 5.54
C VAL A 90 -7.74 -13.91 5.97
N TYR A 91 -6.57 -13.83 6.61
CA TYR A 91 -5.86 -14.99 7.15
C TYR A 91 -5.83 -14.91 8.68
N ARG A 92 -6.47 -15.87 9.34
CA ARG A 92 -6.48 -15.97 10.81
C ARG A 92 -5.66 -17.14 11.31
N LYS A 93 -4.94 -16.97 12.41
CA LYS A 93 -4.12 -18.04 13.03
C LYS A 93 -4.95 -19.24 13.50
N ASP A 94 -6.21 -19.01 13.86
CA ASP A 94 -7.12 -20.05 14.35
C ASP A 94 -7.86 -20.77 13.20
N ASP A 95 -7.72 -20.31 11.95
CA ASP A 95 -8.34 -20.95 10.79
C ASP A 95 -7.48 -22.10 10.29
N LYS A 96 -8.04 -23.33 10.31
CA LYS A 96 -7.38 -24.54 9.78
C LYS A 96 -6.98 -24.45 8.30
N LYS A 97 -7.59 -23.53 7.53
CA LYS A 97 -7.22 -23.22 6.14
C LYS A 97 -6.01 -22.28 6.03
N SER A 98 -5.75 -21.45 7.06
CA SER A 98 -4.55 -20.63 7.14
C SER A 98 -3.31 -21.45 7.45
N SER A 99 -3.43 -22.64 8.07
CA SER A 99 -2.30 -23.56 8.27
C SER A 99 -1.79 -24.20 6.98
N SER A 100 -2.54 -24.11 5.87
CA SER A 100 -2.13 -24.62 4.56
C SER A 100 -1.71 -23.51 3.59
N VAL A 101 -0.99 -22.47 4.06
CA VAL A 101 -0.49 -21.38 3.19
C VAL A 101 0.34 -21.90 2.02
N ASP A 102 0.94 -23.10 2.09
CA ASP A 102 1.64 -23.75 0.96
C ASP A 102 0.72 -24.14 -0.20
N SER A 103 -0.58 -24.32 0.04
CA SER A 103 -1.60 -24.55 -1.00
C SER A 103 -2.23 -23.26 -1.53
N LEU A 104 -1.99 -22.13 -0.87
CA LEU A 104 -2.55 -20.82 -1.22
C LEU A 104 -1.66 -20.02 -2.18
N SER A 105 -0.39 -20.41 -2.35
CA SER A 105 0.55 -19.71 -3.23
C SER A 105 0.35 -19.99 -4.73
N SER A 106 -0.53 -20.92 -5.11
CA SER A 106 -0.72 -21.30 -6.52
C SER A 106 -1.74 -20.46 -7.28
N ASN A 107 -2.70 -19.82 -6.60
CA ASN A 107 -3.76 -19.04 -7.24
C ASN A 107 -3.64 -17.56 -6.85
N ILE A 108 -3.40 -16.71 -7.84
CA ILE A 108 -3.52 -15.27 -7.65
C ILE A 108 -5.00 -14.96 -7.43
N VAL A 109 -5.32 -14.26 -6.35
CA VAL A 109 -6.71 -13.91 -5.98
C VAL A 109 -6.98 -12.44 -6.28
N ASP A 110 -8.16 -12.18 -6.84
CA ASP A 110 -8.70 -10.83 -7.04
C ASP A 110 -9.12 -10.25 -5.69
N ALA A 111 -8.40 -9.22 -5.25
CA ALA A 111 -8.66 -8.47 -4.04
C ALA A 111 -7.79 -7.20 -4.02
N ASP A 112 -8.12 -6.27 -3.14
CA ASP A 112 -7.37 -5.02 -2.98
C ASP A 112 -6.89 -4.80 -1.54
N GLY A 113 -7.05 -5.79 -0.66
CA GLY A 113 -6.41 -5.77 0.65
C GLY A 113 -6.19 -7.16 1.22
N ILE A 114 -5.27 -7.25 2.18
CA ILE A 114 -5.05 -8.46 2.98
C ILE A 114 -5.05 -8.06 4.44
N VAL A 115 -5.72 -8.83 5.29
CA VAL A 115 -5.70 -8.69 6.76
C VAL A 115 -5.25 -10.00 7.38
N THR A 116 -4.34 -9.94 8.36
CA THR A 116 -3.87 -11.15 9.04
C THR A 116 -3.35 -10.93 10.46
N ASP A 117 -3.51 -11.94 11.31
CA ASP A 117 -2.82 -12.09 12.61
C ASP A 117 -1.80 -13.25 12.60
N VAL A 118 -1.50 -13.81 11.42
CA VAL A 118 -0.60 -14.95 11.25
C VAL A 118 0.83 -14.46 11.06
N LYS A 119 1.72 -14.87 11.97
CA LYS A 119 3.15 -14.60 11.86
C LYS A 119 3.75 -15.23 10.61
N GLY A 120 4.65 -14.51 9.95
CA GLY A 120 5.33 -15.00 8.75
C GLY A 120 4.54 -14.85 7.45
N ILE A 121 3.30 -14.34 7.49
CA ILE A 121 2.56 -13.90 6.30
C ILE A 121 2.83 -12.41 6.10
N PHE A 122 3.29 -12.05 4.90
CA PHE A 122 3.65 -10.68 4.53
C PHE A 122 2.78 -10.21 3.35
N PRO A 123 1.64 -9.55 3.64
CA PRO A 123 0.89 -8.83 2.63
C PRO A 123 1.73 -7.86 1.79
N VAL A 124 1.65 -8.01 0.46
CA VAL A 124 2.31 -7.11 -0.50
C VAL A 124 1.28 -6.39 -1.35
N ILE A 125 1.32 -5.05 -1.30
CA ILE A 125 0.56 -4.17 -2.18
C ILE A 125 1.52 -3.54 -3.19
N GLN A 126 1.16 -3.59 -4.47
CA GLN A 126 1.99 -3.11 -5.57
C GLN A 126 1.39 -1.82 -6.11
N VAL A 127 2.17 -0.75 -6.17
CA VAL A 127 1.65 0.57 -6.54
C VAL A 127 2.57 1.32 -7.49
N ALA A 128 1.94 2.19 -8.27
CA ALA A 128 2.52 3.36 -8.91
C ALA A 128 1.36 4.36 -8.94
N ASP A 129 1.44 5.40 -8.12
CA ASP A 129 0.41 6.44 -7.88
C ASP A 129 -0.78 6.10 -6.97
N CYS A 130 -1.31 4.87 -6.98
CA CYS A 130 -2.35 4.51 -6.02
C CYS A 130 -1.78 4.46 -4.59
N GLN A 131 -2.62 4.69 -3.58
CA GLN A 131 -2.18 4.60 -2.19
C GLN A 131 -2.02 3.14 -1.78
N ALA A 132 -0.99 2.85 -1.00
CA ALA A 132 -0.94 1.68 -0.15
C ALA A 132 -1.06 2.15 1.30
N VAL A 133 -1.96 1.53 2.06
CA VAL A 133 -2.23 1.88 3.45
C VAL A 133 -1.98 0.66 4.32
N ILE A 134 -1.02 0.78 5.23
CA ILE A 134 -0.73 -0.22 6.26
C ILE A 134 -1.53 0.15 7.49
N LEU A 135 -2.31 -0.79 8.02
CA LEU A 135 -2.96 -0.69 9.31
C LEU A 135 -2.37 -1.74 10.26
N TYR A 136 -2.12 -1.35 11.50
CA TYR A 136 -1.57 -2.25 12.51
C TYR A 136 -2.24 -2.04 13.86
N ASP A 137 -2.78 -3.11 14.44
CA ASP A 137 -3.20 -3.14 15.84
C ASP A 137 -2.11 -3.86 16.67
N PRO A 138 -1.35 -3.16 17.52
CA PRO A 138 -0.33 -3.76 18.37
C PRO A 138 -0.90 -4.55 19.56
N VAL A 139 -2.16 -4.32 19.94
CA VAL A 139 -2.85 -5.00 21.05
C VAL A 139 -3.33 -6.38 20.60
N LYS A 140 -3.95 -6.46 19.42
CA LYS A 140 -4.39 -7.73 18.81
C LYS A 140 -3.31 -8.41 17.98
N ASN A 141 -2.25 -7.66 17.64
CA ASN A 141 -1.19 -8.06 16.73
C ASN A 141 -1.77 -8.49 15.38
N VAL A 142 -2.47 -7.56 14.73
CA VAL A 142 -3.16 -7.75 13.44
C VAL A 142 -2.63 -6.69 12.48
N VAL A 143 -2.28 -7.09 11.26
CA VAL A 143 -1.84 -6.18 10.20
C VAL A 143 -2.80 -6.26 9.02
N ALA A 144 -3.07 -5.10 8.41
CA ALA A 144 -3.67 -5.01 7.09
C ALA A 144 -2.75 -4.22 6.15
N ASN A 145 -2.74 -4.60 4.88
CA ASN A 145 -2.10 -3.82 3.82
C ASN A 145 -3.10 -3.68 2.68
N ILE A 146 -3.40 -2.44 2.30
CA ILE A 146 -4.59 -2.09 1.50
C ILE A 146 -4.16 -1.25 0.29
N HIS A 147 -4.58 -1.67 -0.89
CA HIS A 147 -4.52 -0.88 -2.12
C HIS A 147 -5.74 0.05 -2.22
N SER A 148 -5.49 1.35 -2.14
CA SER A 148 -6.51 2.39 -2.29
C SER A 148 -6.16 3.30 -3.47
N GLY A 149 -6.50 2.84 -4.68
CA GLY A 149 -6.62 3.74 -5.83
C GLY A 149 -7.88 4.61 -5.72
N TRP A 150 -8.08 5.57 -6.63
CA TRP A 150 -9.22 6.49 -6.55
C TRP A 150 -10.58 5.77 -6.46
N ARG A 151 -10.77 4.66 -7.21
CA ARG A 151 -11.99 3.83 -7.13
C ARG A 151 -12.18 3.21 -5.75
N GLY A 152 -11.09 2.70 -5.17
CA GLY A 152 -11.08 2.15 -3.80
C GLY A 152 -11.36 3.22 -2.75
N THR A 153 -10.81 4.42 -2.93
CA THR A 153 -11.10 5.57 -2.06
C THR A 153 -12.58 5.96 -2.12
N VAL A 154 -13.16 6.02 -3.32
CA VAL A 154 -14.58 6.36 -3.53
C VAL A 154 -15.53 5.41 -2.76
N ILE A 155 -15.18 4.13 -2.68
CA ILE A 155 -15.97 3.10 -1.97
C ILE A 155 -15.50 2.86 -0.52
N ASP A 156 -14.63 3.72 0.00
CA ASP A 156 -14.06 3.63 1.35
C ASP A 156 -13.45 2.26 1.69
N ILE A 157 -12.56 1.75 0.81
CA ILE A 157 -11.88 0.48 1.05
C ILE A 157 -11.04 0.49 2.35
N ILE A 158 -10.50 1.65 2.73
CA ILE A 158 -9.70 1.80 3.95
C ILE A 158 -10.60 1.63 5.17
N GLY A 159 -11.75 2.29 5.19
CA GLY A 159 -12.73 2.12 6.25
C GLY A 159 -13.27 0.69 6.31
N ASN A 160 -13.48 0.03 5.17
CA ASN A 160 -13.81 -1.40 5.12
C ASN A 160 -12.70 -2.27 5.75
N GLY A 161 -11.42 -1.93 5.52
CA GLY A 161 -10.30 -2.59 6.17
C GLY A 161 -10.33 -2.49 7.70
N VAL A 162 -10.65 -1.31 8.25
CA VAL A 162 -10.86 -1.11 9.69
C VAL A 162 -12.03 -1.94 10.22
N ASP A 163 -13.14 -1.99 9.48
CA ASP A 163 -14.30 -2.80 9.84
C ASP A 163 -13.95 -4.29 9.87
N ILE A 164 -13.20 -4.79 8.87
CA ILE A 164 -12.75 -6.19 8.80
C ILE A 164 -11.84 -6.53 9.99
N MET A 165 -10.87 -5.66 10.31
CA MET A 165 -10.00 -5.83 11.47
C MET A 165 -10.82 -5.91 12.78
N THR A 166 -11.84 -5.06 12.91
CA THR A 166 -12.72 -5.02 14.08
C THR A 166 -13.58 -6.28 14.18
N GLN A 167 -14.26 -6.65 13.10
CA GLN A 167 -15.21 -7.77 13.08
C GLN A 167 -14.51 -9.13 13.15
N SER A 168 -13.37 -9.29 12.48
CA SER A 168 -12.69 -10.59 12.34
C SER A 168 -11.68 -10.88 13.46
N PHE A 169 -11.10 -9.82 14.07
CA PHE A 169 -10.03 -9.96 15.07
C PHE A 169 -10.32 -9.24 16.39
N GLY A 170 -11.44 -8.51 16.49
CA GLY A 170 -11.77 -7.74 17.69
C GLY A 170 -10.86 -6.54 17.93
N THR A 171 -10.23 -6.04 16.86
CA THR A 171 -9.45 -4.79 16.86
C THR A 171 -10.32 -3.64 17.33
N LYS A 172 -9.76 -2.71 18.12
CA LYS A 172 -10.42 -1.42 18.38
C LYS A 172 -9.82 -0.38 17.43
N PRO A 173 -10.63 0.40 16.71
CA PRO A 173 -10.10 1.45 15.83
C PRO A 173 -9.14 2.41 16.55
N SER A 174 -9.40 2.71 17.83
CA SER A 174 -8.56 3.56 18.67
C SER A 174 -7.14 3.04 18.90
N ASP A 175 -6.92 1.74 18.70
CA ASP A 175 -5.64 1.05 18.90
C ASP A 175 -4.89 0.88 17.56
N ILE A 176 -5.54 1.16 16.42
CA ILE A 176 -4.94 1.07 15.09
C ILE A 176 -3.92 2.19 14.89
N LEU A 177 -2.78 1.82 14.34
CA LEU A 177 -1.77 2.69 13.74
C LEU A 177 -1.87 2.59 12.23
N ALA A 178 -1.70 3.70 11.53
CA ALA A 178 -1.77 3.74 10.07
C ALA A 178 -0.54 4.39 9.45
N GLY A 179 -0.05 3.81 8.36
CA GLY A 179 0.98 4.39 7.49
C GLY A 179 0.47 4.49 6.06
N ILE A 180 0.42 5.70 5.51
CA ILE A 180 -0.02 5.99 4.13
C ILE A 180 1.21 6.25 3.25
N ALA A 181 1.48 5.30 2.33
CA ALA A 181 2.69 5.26 1.51
C ALA A 181 2.74 6.35 0.43
N PRO A 182 3.93 6.63 -0.15
CA PRO A 182 4.08 7.51 -1.30
C PRO A 182 3.10 7.14 -2.41
N SER A 183 2.45 8.15 -2.97
CA SER A 183 1.38 7.97 -3.97
C SER A 183 1.16 9.27 -4.74
N LEU A 184 0.12 9.35 -5.56
CA LEU A 184 -0.19 10.57 -6.30
C LEU A 184 -0.60 11.70 -5.34
N GLY A 185 0.26 12.70 -5.22
CA GLY A 185 0.04 13.82 -4.32
C GLY A 185 -0.96 14.85 -4.85
N PRO A 186 -1.44 15.73 -3.96
CA PRO A 186 -2.37 16.81 -4.29
C PRO A 186 -1.84 17.77 -5.38
N CYS A 187 -0.53 17.83 -5.58
CA CYS A 187 0.11 18.62 -6.63
C CYS A 187 -0.05 18.03 -8.05
N CYS A 188 -0.32 16.73 -8.19
CA CYS A 188 -0.31 16.04 -9.50
C CYS A 188 -1.56 15.20 -9.78
N SER A 189 -2.51 15.18 -8.85
CA SER A 189 -3.74 14.37 -8.88
C SER A 189 -4.86 14.98 -9.71
N GLU A 190 -4.59 15.33 -10.98
CA GLU A 190 -5.59 15.93 -11.88
C GLU A 190 -6.68 14.90 -12.26
N PHE A 191 -7.96 15.30 -12.11
CA PHE A 191 -9.16 14.58 -12.53
C PHE A 191 -10.09 15.48 -13.36
N LYS A 192 -10.07 15.32 -14.69
CA LYS A 192 -10.91 16.09 -15.63
C LYS A 192 -12.38 15.70 -15.58
N ASN A 193 -12.67 14.41 -15.45
CA ASN A 193 -14.02 13.87 -15.43
C ASN A 193 -14.51 13.64 -13.98
N TYR A 194 -14.04 14.44 -13.03
CA TYR A 194 -14.32 14.24 -11.60
C TYR A 194 -15.82 14.22 -11.28
N LYS A 195 -16.67 14.86 -12.10
CA LYS A 195 -18.12 14.86 -11.88
C LYS A 195 -18.75 13.48 -12.09
N ASP A 196 -18.17 12.67 -12.96
CA ASP A 196 -18.62 11.31 -13.27
C ASP A 196 -17.85 10.26 -12.45
N GLU A 197 -16.59 10.56 -12.10
CA GLU A 197 -15.68 9.63 -11.43
C GLU A 197 -15.70 9.73 -9.90
N ILE A 198 -15.90 10.93 -9.35
CA ILE A 198 -15.78 11.20 -7.92
C ILE A 198 -17.14 11.70 -7.39
N PRO A 199 -17.75 11.01 -6.42
CA PRO A 199 -19.01 11.45 -5.81
C PRO A 199 -18.92 12.84 -5.17
N GLU A 200 -20.04 13.55 -5.18
CA GLU A 200 -20.14 14.94 -4.71
C GLU A 200 -19.70 15.13 -3.26
N ASN A 201 -19.92 14.15 -2.38
CA ASN A 201 -19.49 14.22 -0.98
C ASN A 201 -17.96 14.27 -0.81
N LEU A 202 -17.19 13.88 -1.83
CA LEU A 202 -15.72 13.98 -1.85
C LEU A 202 -15.21 15.24 -2.56
N TRP A 203 -16.08 16.08 -3.11
CA TRP A 203 -15.67 17.31 -3.79
C TRP A 203 -15.09 18.39 -2.87
N LYS A 204 -15.32 18.25 -1.56
CA LYS A 204 -14.67 19.09 -0.53
C LYS A 204 -13.15 18.92 -0.46
N TYR A 205 -12.60 17.86 -1.07
CA TYR A 205 -11.17 17.58 -1.16
C TYR A 205 -10.53 18.04 -2.47
N ARG A 206 -11.28 18.78 -3.30
CA ARG A 206 -10.74 19.42 -4.49
C ARG A 206 -9.73 20.50 -4.10
N ILE A 207 -8.71 20.63 -4.94
CA ILE A 207 -7.74 21.70 -4.88
C ILE A 207 -7.93 22.52 -6.14
N ASP A 208 -8.25 23.80 -5.95
CA ASP A 208 -8.34 24.76 -7.03
C ASP A 208 -6.97 24.88 -7.70
N THR A 209 -6.96 24.74 -9.01
CA THR A 209 -5.78 25.01 -9.83
C THR A 209 -6.04 26.29 -10.61
N ASP A 210 -4.97 27.01 -10.97
CA ASP A 210 -5.06 28.30 -11.68
C ASP A 210 -5.68 28.19 -13.10
N SER A 211 -6.02 26.99 -13.55
CA SER A 211 -6.58 26.71 -14.87
C SER A 211 -7.88 25.90 -14.76
N LEU A 212 -8.99 26.57 -15.05
CA LEU A 212 -10.32 25.93 -15.16
C LEU A 212 -10.40 24.94 -16.34
N GLU A 213 -9.44 24.96 -17.28
CA GLU A 213 -9.41 24.06 -18.44
C GLU A 213 -8.80 22.69 -18.14
N THR A 214 -8.03 22.55 -17.06
CA THR A 214 -7.28 21.33 -16.73
C THR A 214 -8.03 20.37 -15.80
N GLY A 215 -9.16 20.80 -15.24
CA GLY A 215 -9.88 20.05 -14.20
C GLY A 215 -9.33 20.37 -12.81
N TYR A 216 -9.75 19.59 -11.81
CA TYR A 216 -9.32 19.79 -10.41
C TYR A 216 -8.34 18.72 -9.98
N ASN A 217 -7.41 19.12 -9.11
CA ASN A 217 -6.66 18.15 -8.33
C ASN A 217 -7.48 17.71 -7.12
N PHE A 218 -7.20 16.51 -6.62
CA PHE A 218 -7.88 15.97 -5.43
C PHE A 218 -6.86 15.49 -4.40
N ASP A 219 -7.07 15.85 -3.14
CA ASP A 219 -6.23 15.37 -2.05
C ASP A 219 -6.69 14.00 -1.54
N PHE A 220 -6.27 12.93 -2.23
CA PHE A 220 -6.56 11.56 -1.82
C PHE A 220 -5.94 11.18 -0.48
N TRP A 221 -4.84 11.84 -0.08
CA TRP A 221 -4.21 11.63 1.22
C TRP A 221 -5.13 12.13 2.32
N LYS A 222 -5.72 13.32 2.15
CA LYS A 222 -6.68 13.87 3.11
C LYS A 222 -7.97 13.05 3.17
N ILE A 223 -8.46 12.53 2.03
CA ILE A 223 -9.62 11.62 2.03
C ILE A 223 -9.32 10.38 2.88
N SER A 224 -8.16 9.76 2.69
CA SER A 224 -7.77 8.55 3.40
C SER A 224 -7.57 8.79 4.90
N PHE A 225 -6.97 9.93 5.26
CA PHE A 225 -6.89 10.37 6.65
C PHE A 225 -8.27 10.53 7.27
N ASP A 226 -9.20 11.22 6.60
CA ASP A 226 -10.54 11.46 7.12
C ASP A 226 -11.33 10.16 7.25
N GLN A 227 -11.28 9.27 6.26
CA GLN A 227 -11.90 7.93 6.31
C GLN A 227 -11.41 7.12 7.54
N LEU A 228 -10.11 7.15 7.83
CA LEU A 228 -9.56 6.50 9.02
C LEU A 228 -10.08 7.13 10.32
N THR A 229 -10.09 8.46 10.41
CA THR A 229 -10.56 9.15 11.62
C THR A 229 -12.07 8.99 11.83
N GLU A 230 -12.86 8.97 10.77
CA GLU A 230 -14.31 8.72 10.81
C GLU A 230 -14.62 7.30 11.32
N LYS A 231 -13.72 6.33 11.09
CA LYS A 231 -13.79 4.98 11.68
C LYS A 231 -13.29 4.90 13.12
N GLY A 232 -12.77 5.99 13.67
CA GLY A 232 -12.28 6.06 15.06
C GLY A 232 -10.80 5.76 15.24
N VAL A 233 -10.02 5.70 14.16
CA VAL A 233 -8.56 5.71 14.26
C VAL A 233 -8.11 7.08 14.76
N LYS A 234 -7.26 7.12 15.77
CA LYS A 234 -6.83 8.39 16.36
C LYS A 234 -5.97 9.18 15.37
N PRO A 235 -6.18 10.50 15.19
CA PRO A 235 -5.37 11.33 14.31
C PRO A 235 -3.86 11.19 14.54
N GLU A 236 -3.42 11.14 15.80
CA GLU A 236 -2.01 10.99 16.19
C GLU A 236 -1.40 9.62 15.84
N ASN A 237 -2.23 8.64 15.50
CA ASN A 237 -1.81 7.31 15.09
C ASN A 237 -1.65 7.18 13.57
N ILE A 238 -1.98 8.22 12.79
CA ILE A 238 -1.94 8.19 11.32
C ILE A 238 -0.71 8.96 10.85
N GLU A 239 0.18 8.29 10.11
CA GLU A 239 1.34 8.90 9.48
C GLU A 239 1.17 8.86 7.95
N ILE A 240 1.31 10.01 7.30
CA ILE A 240 1.26 10.14 5.84
C ILE A 240 2.66 10.50 5.37
N SER A 241 3.22 9.72 4.44
CA SER A 241 4.57 10.00 3.91
C SER A 241 4.71 11.43 3.36
N GLY A 242 3.65 11.95 2.73
CA GLY A 242 3.65 13.26 2.08
C GLY A 242 4.44 13.31 0.78
N ILE A 243 4.84 12.16 0.23
CA ILE A 243 5.69 12.05 -0.95
C ILE A 243 4.84 11.79 -2.19
N CYS A 244 4.89 12.72 -3.15
CA CYS A 244 4.23 12.56 -4.46
C CYS A 244 5.09 11.70 -5.39
N THR A 245 4.56 10.59 -5.91
CA THR A 245 5.26 9.69 -6.84
C THR A 245 5.62 10.35 -8.17
N VAL A 246 4.79 11.26 -8.68
CA VAL A 246 5.07 12.03 -9.92
C VAL A 246 6.22 13.00 -9.72
N CYS A 247 6.30 13.68 -8.57
CA CYS A 247 7.39 14.59 -8.27
C CYS A 247 8.71 13.86 -7.99
N ASN A 248 8.65 12.58 -7.62
CA ASN A 248 9.79 11.78 -7.16
C ASN A 248 10.00 10.53 -8.02
N THR A 249 9.90 10.65 -9.34
CA THR A 249 10.08 9.51 -10.27
C THR A 249 11.48 8.89 -10.22
N GLY A 250 12.47 9.61 -9.69
CA GLY A 250 13.82 9.08 -9.42
C GLY A 250 13.87 8.05 -8.27
N GLU A 251 12.84 7.98 -7.43
CA GLU A 251 12.73 7.07 -6.30
C GLU A 251 11.53 6.12 -6.40
N PHE A 252 10.41 6.57 -6.97
CA PHE A 252 9.19 5.77 -7.09
C PHE A 252 8.73 5.65 -8.54
N PHE A 253 8.07 4.56 -8.88
CA PHE A 253 7.38 4.45 -10.17
C PHE A 253 6.11 5.31 -10.15
N SER A 254 5.81 5.97 -11.27
CA SER A 254 4.58 6.75 -11.44
C SER A 254 3.92 6.49 -12.80
N TYR A 255 2.71 5.95 -12.79
CA TYR A 255 1.93 5.73 -14.01
C TYR A 255 1.51 7.06 -14.65
N ARG A 256 1.10 8.05 -13.85
CA ARG A 256 0.75 9.40 -14.27
C ARG A 256 1.95 10.14 -14.87
N GLY A 257 3.12 9.98 -14.26
CA GLY A 257 4.35 10.65 -14.71
C GLY A 257 5.03 9.99 -15.91
N GLU A 258 4.96 8.66 -16.03
CA GLU A 258 5.77 7.89 -16.99
C GLU A 258 4.92 7.07 -17.98
N ASN A 259 3.61 6.98 -17.78
CA ASN A 259 2.65 6.14 -18.51
C ASN A 259 2.98 4.64 -18.40
N ARG A 260 3.98 4.16 -19.13
CA ARG A 260 4.44 2.76 -19.04
C ARG A 260 5.59 2.68 -18.05
N THR A 261 5.35 2.07 -16.89
CA THR A 261 6.34 1.97 -15.81
C THR A 261 6.09 0.75 -14.91
N GLY A 262 7.01 0.48 -13.99
CA GLY A 262 6.94 -0.61 -13.01
C GLY A 262 5.93 -0.37 -11.88
N ARG A 263 5.91 -1.26 -10.90
CA ARG A 263 5.24 -1.08 -9.60
C ARG A 263 6.23 -1.34 -8.49
N PHE A 264 6.21 -0.48 -7.46
CA PHE A 264 7.00 -0.70 -6.26
C PHE A 264 6.14 -1.42 -5.20
N ALA A 265 6.81 -2.06 -4.24
CA ALA A 265 6.16 -2.89 -3.24
C ALA A 265 6.03 -2.16 -1.90
N VAL A 266 4.84 -2.20 -1.33
CA VAL A 266 4.60 -1.90 0.08
C VAL A 266 4.35 -3.22 0.79
N VAL A 267 5.20 -3.56 1.73
CA VAL A 267 5.19 -4.84 2.44
C VAL A 267 4.96 -4.57 3.92
N ALA A 268 3.99 -5.27 4.49
CA ALA A 268 3.77 -5.30 5.93
C ALA A 268 3.57 -6.75 6.37
N GLY A 269 3.87 -7.07 7.63
CA GLY A 269 3.73 -8.43 8.16
C GLY A 269 4.01 -8.48 9.65
N ILE A 270 3.55 -9.54 10.30
CA ILE A 270 3.82 -9.77 11.73
C ILE A 270 5.04 -10.67 11.86
N VAL A 271 5.96 -10.28 12.75
CA VAL A 271 7.18 -11.01 13.09
C VAL A 271 7.13 -11.64 14.48
#